data_AF-A0A931KPS7-F1
#
_entry.id   AF-A0A931KPS7-F1
#
_cell.length_a   1.000
_cell.length_b   1.000
_cell.length_c   1.000
_cell.angle_alpha   90.00
_cell.angle_beta   90.00
_cell.angle_gamma   90.00
#
_symmetry.space_group_name_H-M   'P 1'
#
loop_
_entity.id
_entity.type
_entity.pdbx_description
1 polymer ?
#
loop_
_entity_poly.entity_id
_entity_poly.type
_entity_poly.pdbx_seq_one_letter_code
_entity_poly.pdbx_strand_id
1 'polypeptide(L)'
;MRNANDYFGSHNGTENIYSCRPFPITYTDGVRDLVENCKAYWLIDVIISYQGYKSVNSHRFQVWELKRVNDDSFTILATDGNSQKIASQNIPFSDFPYDIATIWLVDGTMLLPNEY
;
A
#
# COMPACT_ATOMS: atom_id res chain seq x y z
N MET A 1 14.63 8.45 8.06
CA MET A 1 13.29 8.32 7.46
C MET A 1 12.48 7.43 8.38
N ARG A 2 11.30 7.87 8.81
CA ARG A 2 10.38 7.08 9.65
C ARG A 2 9.57 6.16 8.75
N ASN A 3 9.65 4.86 8.97
CA ASN A 3 8.87 3.87 8.23
C ASN A 3 7.59 3.54 9.00
N ALA A 4 6.43 3.66 8.34
CA ALA A 4 5.14 3.32 8.93
C ALA A 4 5.08 1.83 9.31
N ASN A 5 5.74 0.95 8.55
CA ASN A 5 5.76 -0.50 8.81
C ASN A 5 6.46 -0.88 10.13
N ASP A 6 7.25 0.01 10.73
CA ASP A 6 7.85 -0.23 12.06
C ASP A 6 6.82 -0.06 13.19
N TYR A 7 5.70 0.63 12.90
CA TYR A 7 4.66 0.99 13.88
C TYR A 7 3.34 0.21 13.67
N PHE A 8 3.11 -0.34 12.48
CA PHE A 8 1.91 -1.09 12.11
C PHE A 8 2.25 -2.52 11.65
N GLY A 9 1.34 -3.47 11.88
CA GLY A 9 1.52 -4.87 11.47
C GLY A 9 2.12 -5.81 12.53
N SER A 10 2.09 -5.41 13.80
CA SER A 10 2.55 -6.22 14.95
C SER A 10 1.58 -7.34 15.35
N HIS A 11 0.44 -7.48 14.66
CA HIS A 11 -0.53 -8.51 14.95
C HIS A 11 -0.01 -9.83 14.40
N ASN A 12 0.29 -10.79 15.29
CA ASN A 12 0.77 -12.14 14.96
C ASN A 12 -0.36 -12.99 14.31
N GLY A 13 -0.83 -12.55 13.15
CA GLY A 13 -1.95 -13.11 12.40
C GLY A 13 -2.99 -12.03 12.07
N THR A 14 -3.40 -11.97 10.81
CA THR A 14 -4.58 -11.21 10.38
C THR A 14 -5.82 -11.93 10.89
N GLU A 15 -6.54 -11.32 11.83
CA GLU A 15 -7.79 -11.90 12.37
C GLU A 15 -8.99 -11.54 11.51
N ASN A 16 -8.96 -10.38 10.83
CA ASN A 16 -10.05 -9.89 10.00
C ASN A 16 -9.56 -9.44 8.61
N ILE A 17 -10.37 -9.76 7.61
CA ILE A 17 -10.18 -9.32 6.23
C ILE A 17 -11.29 -8.35 5.87
N TYR A 18 -10.91 -7.14 5.46
CA TYR A 18 -11.83 -6.09 5.04
C TYR A 18 -11.94 -6.07 3.52
N SER A 19 -13.08 -5.68 2.98
CA SER A 19 -13.31 -5.60 1.52
C SER A 19 -13.42 -4.15 1.06
N CYS A 20 -12.64 -3.78 0.03
CA CYS A 20 -12.74 -2.50 -0.66
C CYS A 20 -13.91 -2.49 -1.66
N ARG A 21 -15.15 -2.57 -1.17
CA ARG A 21 -16.33 -2.52 -2.05
C ARG A 21 -16.37 -1.19 -2.82
N PRO A 22 -16.63 -1.19 -4.14
CA PRO A 22 -17.15 -2.29 -4.97
C PRO A 22 -16.08 -3.18 -5.64
N PHE A 23 -14.80 -2.97 -5.39
CA PHE A 23 -13.71 -3.71 -6.03
C PHE A 23 -13.51 -5.09 -5.36
N PRO A 24 -13.09 -6.12 -6.12
CA PRO A 24 -12.80 -7.46 -5.58
C PRO A 24 -11.41 -7.49 -4.93
N ILE A 25 -11.13 -6.49 -4.09
CA ILE A 25 -9.85 -6.32 -3.40
C ILE A 25 -10.13 -6.28 -1.90
N THR A 26 -9.31 -6.98 -1.14
CA THR A 26 -9.40 -7.05 0.32
C THR A 26 -8.15 -6.47 0.97
N TYR A 27 -8.19 -6.22 2.27
CA TYR A 27 -7.03 -5.77 3.04
C TYR A 27 -7.06 -6.29 4.49
N THR A 28 -5.89 -6.40 5.11
CA THR A 28 -5.69 -6.90 6.48
C THR A 28 -5.94 -5.84 7.54
N ASP A 29 -6.01 -6.27 8.81
CA ASP A 29 -6.03 -5.39 9.98
C ASP A 29 -4.83 -4.41 10.00
N GLY A 30 -3.61 -4.87 9.69
CA GLY A 30 -2.44 -3.99 9.68
C GLY A 30 -2.56 -2.86 8.65
N VAL A 31 -3.07 -3.15 7.45
CA VAL A 31 -3.33 -2.10 6.44
C VAL A 31 -4.43 -1.17 6.91
N ARG A 32 -5.51 -1.71 7.51
CA ARG A 32 -6.60 -0.91 8.07
C ARG A 32 -6.10 0.07 9.12
N ASP A 33 -5.32 -0.41 10.08
CA ASP A 33 -4.77 0.40 11.16
C ASP A 33 -3.86 1.50 10.61
N LEU A 34 -3.02 1.17 9.62
CA LEU A 34 -2.16 2.15 8.97
C LEU A 34 -3.00 3.27 8.34
N VAL A 35 -4.03 2.94 7.54
CA VAL A 35 -4.83 3.96 6.85
C VAL A 35 -5.76 4.73 7.79
N GLU A 36 -6.27 4.10 8.86
CA GLU A 36 -7.09 4.77 9.87
C GLU A 36 -6.28 5.75 10.70
N ASN A 37 -5.14 5.31 11.25
CA ASN A 37 -4.29 6.17 12.10
C ASN A 37 -3.59 7.27 11.29
N CYS A 38 -3.21 6.99 10.04
CA CYS A 38 -2.57 7.97 9.17
C CYS A 38 -3.54 8.77 8.31
N LYS A 39 -4.86 8.51 8.41
CA LYS A 39 -5.91 9.07 7.53
C LYS A 39 -5.58 8.91 6.04
N ALA A 40 -4.94 7.80 5.69
CA ALA A 40 -4.31 7.57 4.39
C ALA A 40 -5.12 6.65 3.48
N TYR A 41 -6.45 6.72 3.53
CA TYR A 41 -7.32 5.92 2.66
C TYR A 41 -7.06 6.14 1.17
N TRP A 42 -6.59 7.34 0.82
CA TRP A 42 -6.14 7.67 -0.54
C TRP A 42 -5.07 6.71 -1.05
N LEU A 43 -4.26 6.10 -0.17
CA LEU A 43 -3.22 5.14 -0.56
C LEU A 43 -3.83 3.85 -1.11
N ILE A 44 -4.93 3.39 -0.49
CA ILE A 44 -5.72 2.26 -0.99
C ILE A 44 -6.34 2.64 -2.34
N ASP A 45 -6.94 3.83 -2.44
CA ASP A 45 -7.56 4.30 -3.68
C ASP A 45 -6.55 4.35 -4.84
N VAL A 46 -5.33 4.79 -4.58
CA VAL A 46 -4.23 4.78 -5.56
C VAL A 46 -3.94 3.36 -6.02
N ILE A 47 -3.72 2.41 -5.11
CA ILE A 47 -3.42 1.01 -5.47
C ILE A 47 -4.56 0.39 -6.29
N ILE A 48 -5.82 0.62 -5.88
CA ILE A 48 -7.02 0.15 -6.59
C ILE A 48 -7.12 0.76 -7.98
N SER A 49 -6.87 2.07 -8.13
CA SER A 49 -6.93 2.76 -9.42
C SER A 49 -5.99 2.11 -10.45
N TYR A 50 -4.83 1.62 -9.98
CA TYR A 50 -3.87 0.93 -10.82
C TYR A 50 -4.27 -0.49 -11.21
N GLN A 51 -5.15 -1.15 -10.45
CA GLN A 51 -5.65 -2.49 -10.80
C GLN A 51 -6.57 -2.48 -12.05
N GLY A 52 -6.98 -1.30 -12.52
CA GLY A 52 -7.65 -1.14 -13.82
C GLY A 52 -6.72 -1.36 -15.02
N TYR A 53 -5.40 -1.26 -14.84
CA TYR A 53 -4.43 -1.47 -15.91
C TYR A 53 -3.98 -2.92 -15.97
N LYS A 54 -4.16 -3.57 -17.12
CA LYS A 54 -3.76 -4.97 -17.34
C LYS A 54 -2.26 -5.21 -17.10
N SER A 55 -1.43 -4.20 -17.35
CA SER A 55 0.02 -4.25 -17.09
C SER A 55 0.38 -4.35 -15.61
N VAL A 56 -0.52 -3.91 -14.72
CA VAL A 56 -0.32 -3.98 -13.27
C VAL A 56 -1.00 -5.24 -12.73
N ASN A 57 -2.30 -5.38 -12.98
CA ASN A 57 -3.14 -6.47 -12.48
C ASN A 57 -2.67 -7.88 -12.93
N SER A 58 -1.91 -7.99 -14.04
CA SER A 58 -1.32 -9.26 -14.44
C SER A 58 -0.32 -9.84 -13.42
N HIS A 59 0.23 -9.01 -12.54
CA HIS A 59 1.18 -9.42 -11.51
C HIS A 59 0.42 -9.81 -10.24
N ARG A 60 0.53 -11.09 -9.85
CA ARG A 60 -0.13 -11.64 -8.65
C ARG A 60 0.47 -11.12 -7.34
N PHE A 61 1.74 -10.75 -7.37
CA PHE A 61 2.46 -10.15 -6.26
C PHE A 61 2.92 -8.76 -6.69
N GLN A 62 2.54 -7.75 -5.92
CA GLN A 62 2.90 -6.37 -6.17
C GLN A 62 3.36 -5.72 -4.86
N VAL A 63 4.47 -5.00 -4.91
CA VAL A 63 5.01 -4.24 -3.79
C VAL A 63 4.81 -2.76 -4.07
N TRP A 64 4.01 -2.10 -3.25
CA TRP A 64 3.71 -0.68 -3.34
C TRP A 64 4.48 0.08 -2.27
N GLU A 65 5.48 0.84 -2.68
CA GLU A 65 6.34 1.63 -1.82
C GLU A 65 6.02 3.11 -1.97
N LEU A 66 5.48 3.71 -0.92
CA LEU A 66 5.33 5.15 -0.76
C LEU A 66 6.59 5.71 -0.12
N LYS A 67 7.16 6.76 -0.72
CA LYS A 67 8.35 7.43 -0.20
C LYS A 67 8.21 8.95 -0.27
N ARG A 68 8.47 9.63 0.84
CA ARG A 68 8.54 11.10 0.91
C ARG A 68 9.75 11.58 0.12
N VAL A 69 9.52 12.54 -0.77
CA VAL A 69 10.54 13.16 -1.61
C VAL A 69 11.01 14.46 -0.99
N ASN A 70 10.08 15.35 -0.64
CA ASN A 70 10.37 16.63 0.02
C ASN A 70 9.14 17.17 0.74
N ASP A 71 9.30 17.65 1.97
CA ASP A 71 8.21 18.17 2.81
C ASP A 71 6.95 17.30 2.66
N ASP A 72 5.88 17.80 2.04
CA ASP A 72 4.61 17.08 1.89
C ASP A 72 4.45 16.32 0.56
N SER A 73 5.51 16.22 -0.24
CA SER A 73 5.51 15.51 -1.53
C SER A 73 6.02 14.08 -1.40
N PHE A 74 5.38 13.16 -2.13
CA PHE A 74 5.70 11.74 -2.12
C PHE A 74 5.77 11.17 -3.54
N THR A 75 6.44 10.04 -3.67
CA THR A 75 6.36 9.19 -4.85
C THR A 75 5.94 7.81 -4.40
N ILE A 76 4.98 7.23 -5.10
CA ILE A 76 4.63 5.82 -4.98
C ILE A 76 5.24 5.05 -6.14
N LEU A 77 5.84 3.91 -5.83
CA LEU A 77 6.45 2.99 -6.78
C LEU A 77 5.81 1.61 -6.58
N ALA A 78 5.38 1.00 -7.67
CA ALA A 78 4.94 -0.39 -7.66
C ALA A 78 6.00 -1.26 -8.34
N THR A 79 6.32 -2.39 -7.73
CA THR A 79 7.16 -3.44 -8.33
C THR A 79 6.47 -4.81 -8.28
N ASP A 80 6.94 -5.75 -9.09
CA ASP A 80 6.43 -7.14 -9.15
C ASP A 80 7.01 -8.07 -8.06
N GLY A 81 7.78 -7.54 -7.11
CA GLY A 81 8.54 -8.31 -6.12
C GLY A 81 9.92 -8.78 -6.58
N ASN A 82 10.22 -8.76 -7.88
CA ASN A 82 11.53 -9.05 -8.44
C ASN A 82 12.29 -7.78 -8.85
N SER A 83 11.95 -6.65 -8.22
CA SER A 83 12.49 -5.31 -8.55
C SER A 83 12.14 -4.80 -9.95
N GLN A 84 11.24 -5.45 -10.70
CA GLN A 84 10.76 -4.88 -11.95
C GLN A 84 9.70 -3.82 -11.63
N LYS A 85 9.93 -2.59 -12.07
CA LYS A 85 8.99 -1.48 -11.93
C LYS A 85 7.76 -1.71 -12.80
N ILE A 86 6.58 -1.78 -12.18
CA ILE A 86 5.29 -1.96 -12.87
C ILE A 86 4.49 -0.65 -12.98
N ALA A 87 4.59 0.23 -11.98
CA ALA A 87 3.94 1.54 -12.01
C ALA A 87 4.67 2.55 -11.12
N SER A 88 4.41 3.84 -11.33
CA SER A 88 4.86 4.90 -10.43
C SER A 88 4.00 6.15 -10.59
N GLN A 89 3.78 6.84 -9.48
CA GLN A 89 3.04 8.09 -9.43
C GLN A 89 3.70 9.06 -8.47
N ASN A 90 3.71 10.32 -8.86
CA ASN A 90 4.09 11.41 -7.98
C ASN A 90 2.84 11.95 -7.29
N ILE A 91 2.96 12.18 -5.99
CA ILE A 91 1.94 12.73 -5.12
C ILE A 91 2.45 14.11 -4.70
N PRO A 92 1.94 15.18 -5.33
CA PRO A 92 2.48 16.52 -5.11
C PRO A 92 2.25 17.03 -3.68
N PHE A 93 1.24 16.51 -2.98
CA PHE A 93 0.94 16.88 -1.60
C PHE A 93 0.21 15.74 -0.86
N SER A 94 0.62 15.43 0.36
CA SER A 94 -0.06 14.56 1.32
C SER A 94 0.35 14.90 2.75
N ASP A 95 -0.61 14.79 3.67
CA ASP A 95 -0.42 14.93 5.12
C ASP A 95 0.01 13.62 5.81
N PHE A 96 0.45 12.62 5.04
CA PHE A 96 0.90 11.34 5.59
C PHE A 96 2.04 11.55 6.61
N PRO A 97 1.93 11.02 7.84
CA PRO A 97 2.83 11.39 8.93
C PRO A 97 4.21 10.71 8.90
N TYR A 98 4.38 9.67 8.09
CA TYR A 98 5.63 8.91 7.97
C TYR A 98 6.37 9.23 6.66
N ASP A 99 7.62 8.82 6.55
CA ASP A 99 8.43 9.06 5.34
C ASP A 99 8.32 7.91 4.35
N ILE A 100 8.08 6.70 4.84
CA ILE A 100 8.02 5.48 4.04
C ILE A 100 6.82 4.66 4.50
N ALA A 101 6.13 4.05 3.55
CA ALA A 101 5.16 2.99 3.83
C ALA A 101 5.19 1.97 2.68
N THR A 102 5.16 0.69 3.02
CA THR A 102 5.13 -0.41 2.07
C THR A 102 3.86 -1.23 2.29
N ILE A 103 3.11 -1.44 1.21
CA ILE A 103 1.93 -2.31 1.18
C ILE A 103 2.15 -3.35 0.09
N TRP A 104 1.88 -4.61 0.38
CA TRP A 104 1.90 -5.68 -0.60
C TRP A 104 0.48 -5.99 -1.05
N LEU A 105 0.28 -6.15 -2.36
CA LEU A 105 -0.96 -6.70 -2.91
C LEU A 105 -0.65 -8.10 -3.44
N VAL A 106 -1.23 -9.11 -2.79
CA VAL A 106 -1.00 -10.52 -3.08
C VAL A 106 -2.34 -11.20 -3.36
N ASP A 107 -2.51 -11.70 -4.58
CA ASP A 107 -3.73 -12.39 -5.04
C ASP A 107 -5.04 -11.63 -4.68
N GLY A 108 -5.00 -10.29 -4.75
CA GLY A 108 -6.14 -9.42 -4.46
C GLY A 108 -6.31 -9.01 -3.00
N THR A 109 -5.40 -9.41 -2.10
CA THR A 109 -5.38 -8.97 -0.69
C THR A 109 -4.22 -8.02 -0.44
N MET A 110 -4.50 -6.83 0.10
CA MET A 110 -3.49 -5.88 0.56
C MET A 110 -3.07 -6.21 1.99
N LEU A 111 -1.77 -6.30 2.25
CA LEU A 111 -1.22 -6.56 3.58
C LEU A 111 0.09 -5.80 3.80
N LEU A 112 0.49 -5.66 5.05
CA LEU A 112 1.83 -5.15 5.37
C LEU A 112 2.87 -6.27 5.23
N PRO A 113 4.14 -5.96 4.89
CA PRO A 113 5.24 -6.94 4.85
C PRO A 113 5.41 -7.77 6.12
N ASN A 114 5.06 -7.22 7.28
CA ASN A 114 5.16 -7.92 8.58
C ASN A 114 4.03 -8.93 8.81
N GLU A 115 2.99 -8.93 7.96
CA GLU A 115 1.83 -9.83 8.04
C GLU A 115 1.89 -10.99 7.03
N TYR A 116 2.94 -11.07 6.20
CA TYR A 116 3.17 -12.14 5.21
C TYR A 116 4.13 -13.21 5.76
#